data_AF-A0A2C9CG21-F1
#
_entry.id   AF-A0A2C9CG21-F1
#
_cell.length_a   1.000
_cell.length_b   1.000
_cell.length_c   1.000
_cell.angle_alpha   90.00
_cell.angle_beta   90.00
_cell.angle_gamma   90.00
#
_symmetry.space_group_name_H-M   'P 1'
#
loop_
_entity.id
_entity.type
_entity.pdbx_description
1 polymer ?
#
loop_
_entity_poly.entity_id
_entity_poly.type
_entity_poly.pdbx_seq_one_letter_code
_entity_poly.pdbx_strand_id
1 'polypeptide(L)'
;MKFEFLVNTIQQTHTALQQSAVTAINRHITIRNWLIGFYIVEYEQKGEDRATYGENLLQNLSERFDNKGLSCRNLKLFRQFYQTYPQIRRSLTAQLMLP
;
A
#
# COMPACT_ATOMS: atom_id res chain seq x y z
N MET A 1 0.23 20.79 40.62
CA MET A 1 0.91 19.83 39.71
C MET A 1 2.40 20.13 39.71
N LYS A 2 3.27 19.12 39.78
CA LYS A 2 4.73 19.31 39.70
C LYS A 2 5.17 19.39 38.22
N PHE A 3 6.14 20.24 37.91
CA PHE A 3 6.65 20.44 36.54
C PHE A 3 7.06 19.12 35.85
N GLU A 4 7.76 18.23 36.57
CA GLU A 4 8.15 16.90 36.08
C GLU A 4 6.96 16.03 35.63
N PHE A 5 5.82 16.15 36.32
CA PHE A 5 4.62 15.41 35.92
C PHE A 5 4.08 15.92 34.58
N LEU A 6 4.08 17.24 34.38
CA LEU A 6 3.65 17.85 33.11
C LEU A 6 4.57 17.43 31.96
N VAL A 7 5.90 17.48 32.15
CA VAL A 7 6.89 17.06 31.16
C VAL A 7 6.67 15.59 30.76
N ASN A 8 6.55 14.70 31.74
CA ASN A 8 6.30 13.28 31.47
C ASN A 8 4.97 13.04 30.75
N THR A 9 3.90 13.75 31.15
CA THR A 9 2.59 13.63 30.52
C THR A 9 2.62 14.06 29.05
N ILE A 10 3.28 15.18 28.74
CA ILE A 10 3.44 15.67 27.37
C ILE A 10 4.27 14.68 26.55
N GLN A 11 5.39 14.20 27.08
CA GLN A 11 6.27 13.26 26.38
C GLN A 11 5.56 11.94 26.05
N GLN A 12 4.83 11.37 27.02
CA GLN A 12 4.06 10.14 26.81
C GLN A 12 2.96 10.34 25.77
N THR A 13 2.23 11.45 25.84
CA THR A 13 1.17 11.78 24.87
C THR A 13 1.75 11.89 23.46
N HIS A 14 2.85 12.63 23.30
CA HIS A 14 3.52 12.79 22.02
C HIS A 14 3.98 11.44 21.45
N THR A 15 4.73 10.66 22.22
CA THR A 15 5.27 9.38 21.75
C THR A 15 4.15 8.40 21.40
N ALA A 16 3.10 8.30 22.23
CA ALA A 16 1.98 7.39 21.97
C ALA A 16 1.23 7.75 20.68
N LEU A 17 0.91 9.03 20.48
CA LEU A 17 0.17 9.47 19.28
C LEU A 17 1.03 9.41 18.02
N GLN A 18 2.32 9.75 18.11
CA GLN A 18 3.25 9.63 16.99
C GLN A 18 3.40 8.16 16.56
N GLN A 19 3.58 7.24 17.52
CA GLN A 19 3.70 5.82 17.21
C GLN A 19 2.40 5.28 16.60
N SER A 20 1.24 5.66 17.14
CA SER A 20 -0.06 5.30 16.58
C SER A 20 -0.20 5.76 15.12
N ALA A 21 0.19 7.01 14.81
CA ALA A 21 0.15 7.55 13.46
C ALA A 21 1.07 6.76 12.50
N VAL A 22 2.31 6.46 12.93
CA VAL A 22 3.25 5.65 12.14
C VAL A 22 2.69 4.25 11.87
N THR A 23 2.11 3.60 12.87
CA THR A 23 1.47 2.28 12.71
C THR A 23 0.32 2.32 11.72
N ALA A 24 -0.55 3.35 11.80
CA ALA A 24 -1.66 3.52 10.87
C ALA A 24 -1.15 3.73 9.43
N ILE A 25 -0.17 4.61 9.23
CA ILE A 25 0.46 4.86 7.93
C ILE A 25 1.06 3.58 7.35
N ASN A 26 1.84 2.84 8.14
CA ASN A 26 2.46 1.61 7.70
C ASN A 26 1.41 0.58 7.27
N ARG A 27 0.33 0.42 8.04
CA ARG A 27 -0.79 -0.45 7.68
C ARG A 27 -1.39 -0.05 6.34
N HIS A 28 -1.72 1.23 6.15
CA HIS A 28 -2.32 1.70 4.91
C HIS A 28 -1.40 1.57 3.69
N ILE A 29 -0.11 1.85 3.84
CA ILE A 29 0.87 1.69 2.75
C ILE A 29 1.01 0.21 2.37
N THR A 30 1.10 -0.71 3.34
CA THR A 30 1.15 -2.15 3.07
C THR A 30 -0.08 -2.62 2.31
N ILE A 31 -1.28 -2.22 2.77
CA ILE A 31 -2.55 -2.56 2.11
C ILE A 31 -2.59 -1.98 0.68
N ARG A 32 -2.24 -0.70 0.52
CA ARG A 32 -2.19 -0.02 -0.78
C ARG A 32 -1.29 -0.75 -1.76
N ASN A 33 -0.08 -1.07 -1.34
CA ASN A 33 0.91 -1.75 -2.17
C ASN A 33 0.42 -3.15 -2.61
N TRP A 34 -0.21 -3.89 -1.69
CA TRP A 34 -0.79 -5.19 -2.01
C TRP A 34 -1.96 -5.07 -3.02
N LEU A 35 -2.87 -4.11 -2.80
CA LEU A 35 -4.02 -3.88 -3.69
C LEU A 35 -3.59 -3.45 -5.09
N ILE A 36 -2.56 -2.61 -5.22
CA ILE A 36 -2.01 -2.26 -6.53
C ILE A 36 -1.51 -3.51 -7.25
N GLY A 37 -0.82 -4.41 -6.54
CA GLY A 37 -0.42 -5.71 -7.08
C GLY A 37 -1.60 -6.55 -7.58
N PHE A 38 -2.67 -6.61 -6.78
CA PHE A 38 -3.92 -7.27 -7.16
C PHE A 38 -4.49 -6.70 -8.46
N TYR A 39 -4.64 -5.37 -8.57
CA TYR A 39 -5.18 -4.75 -9.78
C TYR A 39 -4.33 -5.01 -11.02
N ILE A 40 -2.99 -4.99 -10.88
CA ILE A 40 -2.08 -5.30 -11.98
C ILE A 40 -2.29 -6.74 -12.46
N VAL A 41 -2.33 -7.71 -11.55
CA VAL A 41 -2.47 -9.13 -11.93
C VAL A 41 -3.86 -9.43 -12.50
N GLU A 42 -4.92 -8.85 -11.94
CA GLU A 42 -6.27 -9.01 -12.50
C GLU A 42 -6.35 -8.43 -13.92
N TYR A 43 -5.75 -7.26 -14.17
CA TYR A 43 -5.67 -6.68 -15.51
C TYR A 43 -4.85 -7.56 -16.47
N GLU A 44 -3.70 -8.08 -16.03
CA GLU A 44 -2.88 -8.99 -16.86
C GLU A 44 -3.62 -10.30 -17.22
N GLN A 45 -4.57 -10.74 -16.38
CA GLN A 45 -5.35 -11.96 -16.59
C GLN A 45 -6.63 -11.76 -17.41
N LYS A 46 -7.28 -10.59 -17.29
CA LYS A 46 -8.62 -10.33 -17.82
C LYS A 46 -8.71 -9.17 -18.82
N GLY A 47 -7.63 -8.41 -19.02
CA GLY A 47 -7.62 -7.23 -19.87
C GLY A 47 -7.72 -7.58 -21.36
N GLU A 48 -8.76 -7.08 -22.02
CA GLU A 48 -8.95 -7.21 -23.47
C GLU A 48 -7.76 -6.59 -24.24
N ASP A 49 -7.19 -5.50 -23.74
CA ASP A 49 -6.04 -4.79 -24.33
C ASP A 49 -4.67 -5.34 -23.90
N ARG A 50 -4.59 -6.55 -23.33
CA ARG A 50 -3.31 -7.17 -22.93
C ARG A 50 -2.30 -7.22 -24.08
N ALA A 51 -2.77 -7.41 -25.32
CA ALA A 51 -1.89 -7.43 -26.50
C ALA A 51 -1.24 -6.06 -26.77
N THR A 52 -1.92 -4.97 -26.40
CA THR A 52 -1.47 -3.59 -26.62
C THR A 52 -0.44 -3.16 -25.57
N TYR A 53 -0.66 -3.53 -24.31
CA TYR A 53 0.13 -3.02 -23.19
C TYR A 53 0.96 -4.08 -22.47
N GLY A 54 0.83 -5.38 -22.78
CA GLY A 54 1.29 -6.49 -21.95
C GLY A 54 2.76 -6.48 -21.55
N GLU A 55 3.68 -6.33 -22.50
CA GLU A 55 5.12 -6.35 -22.20
C GLU A 55 5.60 -5.06 -21.49
N ASN A 56 4.91 -3.94 -21.73
CA ASN A 56 5.30 -2.62 -21.23
C ASN A 56 4.35 -2.05 -20.18
N LEU A 57 3.43 -2.85 -19.63
CA LEU A 57 2.33 -2.37 -18.79
C LEU A 57 2.85 -1.54 -17.61
N LEU A 58 3.83 -2.07 -16.88
CA LEU A 58 4.38 -1.42 -15.69
C LEU A 58 5.15 -0.14 -16.04
N GLN A 59 5.77 -0.10 -17.22
CA GLN A 59 6.46 1.09 -17.72
C GLN A 59 5.43 2.19 -18.04
N ASN A 60 4.40 1.84 -18.82
CA ASN A 60 3.30 2.74 -19.18
C ASN A 60 2.55 3.28 -17.95
N LEU A 61 2.28 2.42 -16.96
CA LEU A 61 1.67 2.83 -15.69
C LEU A 61 2.58 3.83 -14.96
N SER A 62 3.88 3.56 -14.89
CA SER A 62 4.81 4.45 -14.19
C SER A 62 5.01 5.80 -14.86
N GLU A 63 4.90 5.87 -16.19
CA GLU A 63 4.95 7.13 -16.94
C GLU A 63 3.66 7.94 -16.79
N ARG A 64 2.53 7.27 -16.58
CA ARG A 64 1.23 7.92 -16.35
C ARG A 64 1.12 8.50 -14.95
N PHE A 65 1.74 7.85 -13.96
CA PHE A 65 1.75 8.32 -12.58
C PHE A 65 3.02 9.14 -12.33
N ASP A 66 2.92 10.48 -12.38
CA ASP A 66 4.00 11.38 -11.92
C ASP A 66 4.15 11.33 -10.38
N ASN A 67 4.51 10.16 -9.86
CA ASN A 67 4.59 9.87 -8.44
C ASN A 67 5.73 8.87 -8.17
N LYS A 68 6.72 9.29 -7.38
CA LYS A 68 7.88 8.47 -7.00
C LYS A 68 7.49 7.14 -6.31
N GLY A 69 6.35 7.11 -5.63
CA GLY A 69 5.79 5.91 -4.99
C GLY A 69 5.21 4.88 -5.97
N LEU A 70 4.98 5.24 -7.23
CA LEU A 70 4.41 4.41 -8.29
C LEU A 70 5.36 4.19 -9.48
N SER A 71 6.67 4.26 -9.23
CA SER A 71 7.69 3.93 -10.24
C SER A 71 7.57 2.50 -10.77
N CYS A 72 8.10 2.23 -11.98
CA CYS A 72 8.10 0.91 -12.60
C CYS A 72 8.69 -0.17 -11.65
N ARG A 73 9.76 0.17 -10.91
CA ARG A 73 10.34 -0.71 -9.89
C ARG A 73 9.34 -1.05 -8.77
N ASN A 74 8.65 -0.04 -8.25
CA ASN A 74 7.67 -0.26 -7.17
C ASN A 74 6.47 -1.07 -7.68
N LEU A 75 5.98 -0.80 -8.88
CA LEU A 75 4.89 -1.58 -9.48
C LEU A 75 5.26 -3.06 -9.66
N LYS A 76 6.52 -3.36 -10.06
CA LYS A 76 7.05 -4.74 -10.07
C LYS A 76 7.00 -5.40 -8.69
N LEU A 77 7.42 -4.67 -7.65
CA LEU A 77 7.38 -5.17 -6.27
C LEU A 77 5.95 -5.38 -5.77
N PHE A 78 5.01 -4.49 -6.12
CA PHE A 78 3.60 -4.62 -5.74
C PHE A 78 2.96 -5.82 -6.40
N ARG A 79 3.18 -6.01 -7.71
CA ARG A 79 2.75 -7.20 -8.45
C ARG A 79 3.27 -8.48 -7.78
N GLN A 80 4.57 -8.53 -7.48
CA GLN A 80 5.16 -9.66 -6.77
C GLN A 80 4.55 -9.85 -5.38
N PHE A 81 4.31 -8.76 -4.64
CA PHE A 81 3.74 -8.83 -3.30
C PHE A 81 2.37 -9.49 -3.30
N TYR A 82 1.49 -9.14 -4.24
CA TYR A 82 0.20 -9.81 -4.40
C TYR A 82 0.37 -11.30 -4.76
N GLN A 83 1.23 -11.62 -5.74
CA GLN A 83 1.46 -12.99 -6.19
C GLN A 83 2.03 -13.89 -5.09
N THR A 84 2.89 -13.36 -4.21
CA THR A 84 3.47 -14.11 -3.09
C THR A 84 2.47 -14.30 -1.94
N TYR A 85 1.56 -13.35 -1.72
CA TYR A 85 0.61 -13.40 -0.59
C TYR A 85 -0.87 -13.22 -1.03
N PRO A 86 -1.40 -14.05 -1.95
CA PRO A 86 -2.77 -13.91 -2.43
C PRO A 86 -3.81 -14.14 -1.32
N GLN A 87 -3.46 -14.90 -0.28
CA GLN A 87 -4.31 -15.19 0.88
C GLN A 87 -4.73 -13.94 1.67
N ILE A 88 -3.97 -12.84 1.59
CA ILE A 88 -4.30 -11.57 2.27
C ILE A 88 -5.66 -11.03 1.79
N ARG A 89 -6.10 -11.39 0.57
CA ARG A 89 -7.41 -11.00 0.03
C ARG A 89 -8.54 -11.26 1.01
N ARG A 90 -8.57 -12.44 1.64
CA ARG A 90 -9.66 -12.84 2.55
C ARG A 90 -9.78 -11.89 3.74
N SER A 91 -8.64 -11.50 4.31
CA SER A 91 -8.59 -10.56 5.42
C SER A 91 -8.95 -9.13 5.00
N LEU A 92 -8.54 -8.71 3.79
CA LEU A 92 -8.81 -7.37 3.29
C LEU A 92 -10.25 -7.17 2.82
N THR A 93 -10.88 -8.16 2.18
CA THR A 93 -12.30 -8.10 1.80
C THR A 93 -13.17 -7.89 3.04
N ALA A 94 -12.88 -8.60 4.13
CA ALA A 94 -13.58 -8.43 5.41
C ALA A 94 -13.36 -7.04 6.03
N GLN A 95 -12.17 -6.44 5.85
CA GLN A 95 -11.81 -5.16 6.45
C GLN A 95 -12.27 -3.94 5.62
N LEU A 96 -12.27 -4.05 4.29
CA LEU A 96 -12.48 -2.91 3.37
C LEU A 96 -13.82 -2.96 2.64
N MET A 97 -14.64 -4.00 2.83
CA MET A 97 -15.90 -4.22 2.09
C MET A 97 -15.73 -4.10 0.57
N LEU A 98 -14.57 -4.52 0.06
CA LEU A 98 -14.35 -4.60 -1.39
C LEU A 98 -15.27 -5.69 -1.97
N PRO A 99 -15.85 -5.50 -3.17
CA PRO A 99 -16.74 -6.48 -3.80
C PRO A 99 -16.07 -7.84 -4.03
#